data_AF-A0A951PHL6-F1
#
_entry.id   AF-A0A951PHL6-F1
#
_cell.length_a   1.000
_cell.length_b   1.000
_cell.length_c   1.000
_cell.angle_alpha   90.00
_cell.angle_beta   90.00
_cell.angle_gamma   90.00
#
_symmetry.space_group_name_H-M   'P 1'
#
loop_
_entity.id
_entity.type
_entity.pdbx_description
1 polymer ?
#
loop_
_entity_poly.entity_id
_entity_poly.type
_entity_poly.pdbx_seq_one_letter_code
_entity_poly.pdbx_strand_id
1 'polypeptide(L)'
;MLESIKFAAAVSVALLTLTTACSSVEPSQNVSAPSTPAKAIAPTPKPVASKAPASSASPTPPPEGFQEALDTAMGAATIAQSAQSKDDWSLVIERWQSAIALLKAVPKSSPNHTTSQKKIAEYQRNLAYAQQQEKNPSKPTGAASSPPVVAVVPSQANPSPPVTAALKQTRPATLVTASRQTRPSAVSPEVALALHLKKAGAKMYGAYWCPACTRQKQEFGEEAFKQITYIECDPAGKNARPDLCRQANIQAFPTWEVNGQLYRPGGYSLQELAALSSYQGVQ
;
A
#
# COMPACT_ATOMS: atom_id res chain seq x y z
N MET A 1 -10.12 59.69 3.83
CA MET A 1 -11.19 60.03 2.86
C MET A 1 -10.62 59.86 1.46
N LEU A 2 -11.49 59.61 0.48
CA LEU A 2 -11.16 59.30 -0.93
C LEU A 2 -10.38 57.96 -1.10
N GLU A 3 -10.65 57.12 -2.11
CA GLU A 3 -11.82 57.13 -3.01
C GLU A 3 -12.19 55.71 -3.47
N SER A 4 -13.36 55.56 -4.12
CA SER A 4 -13.90 54.27 -4.55
C SER A 4 -13.99 54.17 -6.07
N ILE A 5 -13.42 53.10 -6.64
CA ILE A 5 -13.60 52.76 -8.06
C ILE A 5 -14.26 51.38 -8.16
N LYS A 6 -15.48 51.37 -8.69
CA LYS A 6 -16.17 50.18 -9.22
C LYS A 6 -16.00 50.14 -10.75
N PHE A 7 -16.82 49.35 -11.45
CA PHE A 7 -16.80 49.06 -12.89
C PHE A 7 -15.77 47.99 -13.31
N ALA A 8 -16.09 47.05 -14.22
CA ALA A 8 -17.41 46.67 -14.74
C ALA A 8 -17.40 45.19 -15.15
N ALA A 9 -18.59 44.56 -15.18
CA ALA A 9 -18.75 43.23 -15.76
C ALA A 9 -18.90 43.34 -17.30
N ALA A 10 -18.10 42.58 -18.04
CA ALA A 10 -18.23 42.43 -19.49
C ALA A 10 -18.79 41.03 -19.80
N VAL A 11 -20.10 40.94 -20.02
CA VAL A 11 -20.77 39.69 -20.42
C VAL A 11 -20.77 39.59 -21.95
N SER A 12 -19.72 38.99 -22.51
CA SER A 12 -19.63 38.72 -23.94
C SER A 12 -20.36 37.43 -24.30
N VAL A 13 -21.62 37.55 -24.72
CA VAL A 13 -22.36 36.45 -25.35
C VAL A 13 -21.85 36.27 -26.79
N ALA A 14 -21.28 35.11 -27.09
CA ALA A 14 -21.04 34.63 -28.45
C ALA A 14 -22.02 33.48 -28.76
N LEU A 15 -22.53 33.42 -29.98
CA LEU A 15 -23.78 32.73 -30.31
C LEU A 15 -23.63 31.89 -31.59
N LEU A 16 -24.01 30.59 -31.51
CA LEU A 16 -24.09 29.63 -32.63
C LEU A 16 -22.71 29.31 -33.26
N THR A 17 -22.51 28.22 -34.02
CA THR A 17 -23.44 27.35 -34.76
C THR A 17 -23.29 25.86 -34.45
N LEU A 18 -24.38 25.09 -34.64
CA LEU A 18 -24.32 23.64 -34.78
C LEU A 18 -23.88 23.29 -36.21
N THR A 19 -23.01 22.30 -36.37
CA THR A 19 -22.78 21.59 -37.64
C THR A 19 -22.97 20.09 -37.42
N THR A 20 -24.12 19.58 -37.85
CA THR A 20 -24.45 18.15 -37.81
C THR A 20 -23.59 17.37 -38.80
N ALA A 21 -22.91 16.31 -38.35
CA ALA A 21 -22.12 15.43 -39.21
C ALA A 21 -22.45 13.95 -38.93
N CYS A 22 -23.60 13.50 -39.46
CA CYS A 22 -23.89 12.07 -39.54
C CYS A 22 -23.17 11.47 -40.75
N SER A 23 -22.36 10.43 -40.55
CA SER A 23 -21.82 9.60 -41.63
C SER A 23 -21.56 8.19 -41.12
N SER A 24 -22.60 7.36 -41.19
CA SER A 24 -22.44 5.91 -41.26
C SER A 24 -22.57 5.53 -42.73
N VAL A 25 -21.56 4.88 -43.28
CA VAL A 25 -21.56 4.33 -44.65
C VAL A 25 -21.29 2.84 -44.55
N GLU A 26 -22.05 2.06 -45.31
CA GLU A 26 -22.26 0.63 -45.10
C GLU A 26 -21.61 -0.19 -46.25
N PRO A 27 -22.08 -1.38 -46.69
CA PRO A 27 -21.28 -2.60 -46.56
C PRO A 27 -20.69 -3.16 -47.87
N SER A 28 -19.93 -4.25 -47.73
CA SER A 28 -19.79 -5.32 -48.72
C SER A 28 -19.61 -6.66 -47.97
N GLN A 29 -20.46 -7.68 -48.17
CA GLN A 29 -20.47 -8.64 -49.30
C GLN A 29 -19.22 -9.54 -49.28
N ASN A 30 -19.26 -10.89 -49.30
CA ASN A 30 -20.36 -11.89 -49.17
C ASN A 30 -19.68 -13.24 -48.71
N VAL A 31 -20.14 -14.51 -48.78
CA VAL A 31 -21.24 -15.25 -49.44
C VAL A 31 -21.59 -16.55 -48.66
N SER A 32 -22.81 -17.06 -48.87
CA SER A 32 -23.23 -18.49 -48.88
C SER A 32 -22.92 -19.49 -47.74
N ALA A 33 -23.98 -20.09 -47.19
CA ALA A 33 -23.97 -21.39 -46.50
C ALA A 33 -24.18 -22.57 -47.50
N PRO A 34 -24.21 -23.84 -47.04
CA PRO A 34 -25.52 -24.45 -46.78
C PRO A 34 -25.59 -25.38 -45.54
N SER A 35 -26.79 -25.89 -45.26
CA SER A 35 -27.19 -26.58 -44.01
C SER A 35 -27.61 -28.04 -44.19
N THR A 36 -27.47 -28.87 -43.14
CA THR A 36 -28.52 -29.83 -42.68
C THR A 36 -28.19 -30.40 -41.27
N PRO A 37 -29.15 -30.97 -40.50
CA PRO A 37 -29.01 -31.22 -39.06
C PRO A 37 -28.95 -32.71 -38.64
N ALA A 38 -28.69 -32.98 -37.35
CA ALA A 38 -28.89 -34.29 -36.71
C ALA A 38 -29.38 -34.17 -35.25
N LYS A 39 -30.31 -35.05 -34.81
CA LYS A 39 -30.84 -35.12 -33.43
C LYS A 39 -31.38 -36.53 -33.07
N ALA A 40 -30.65 -37.26 -32.23
CA ALA A 40 -31.10 -38.41 -31.44
C ALA A 40 -30.11 -38.57 -30.25
N ILE A 41 -30.51 -38.45 -28.97
CA ILE A 41 -31.20 -39.43 -28.10
C ILE A 41 -30.27 -40.58 -27.64
N ALA A 42 -30.21 -40.78 -26.31
CA ALA A 42 -29.30 -41.70 -25.61
C ALA A 42 -29.89 -43.12 -25.40
N PRO A 43 -29.12 -44.06 -24.80
CA PRO A 43 -29.30 -44.27 -23.35
C PRO A 43 -28.02 -44.62 -22.54
N THR A 44 -28.11 -44.51 -21.22
CA THR A 44 -27.13 -44.99 -20.22
C THR A 44 -27.59 -46.34 -19.61
N PRO A 45 -26.72 -47.14 -18.94
CA PRO A 45 -26.78 -47.11 -17.46
C PRO A 45 -25.51 -47.54 -16.66
N LYS A 46 -25.21 -46.77 -15.59
CA LYS A 46 -24.68 -47.24 -14.28
C LYS A 46 -23.25 -47.87 -14.24
N PRO A 47 -22.69 -48.16 -13.04
CA PRO A 47 -22.37 -47.14 -12.03
C PRO A 47 -20.95 -47.31 -11.43
N VAL A 48 -20.26 -46.21 -11.12
CA VAL A 48 -19.08 -46.23 -10.22
C VAL A 48 -19.30 -45.26 -9.07
N ALA A 49 -19.46 -45.81 -7.86
CA ALA A 49 -19.46 -45.03 -6.65
C ALA A 49 -18.00 -44.79 -6.22
N SER A 50 -17.56 -43.52 -6.20
CA SER A 50 -16.33 -43.12 -5.51
C SER A 50 -16.64 -41.97 -4.55
N LYS A 51 -16.26 -42.15 -3.30
CA LYS A 51 -16.82 -41.43 -2.14
C LYS A 51 -15.99 -40.18 -1.82
N ALA A 52 -16.17 -39.12 -2.62
CA ALA A 52 -15.61 -37.81 -2.29
C ALA A 52 -16.23 -37.26 -0.99
N PRO A 53 -15.44 -36.76 -0.02
CA PRO A 53 -15.98 -36.13 1.18
C PRO A 53 -16.62 -34.79 0.83
N ALA A 54 -17.88 -34.61 1.21
CA ALA A 54 -18.60 -33.36 1.04
C ALA A 54 -18.08 -32.29 2.02
N SER A 55 -17.05 -31.55 1.62
CA SER A 55 -16.63 -30.34 2.34
C SER A 55 -17.78 -29.34 2.34
N SER A 56 -18.26 -28.98 3.53
CA SER A 56 -19.51 -28.24 3.70
C SER A 56 -19.31 -26.74 3.43
N ALA A 57 -19.57 -26.33 2.19
CA ALA A 57 -19.54 -24.92 1.79
C ALA A 57 -20.71 -24.13 2.42
N SER A 58 -20.46 -23.57 3.60
CA SER A 58 -21.24 -22.45 4.15
C SER A 58 -20.68 -21.12 3.60
N PRO A 59 -21.49 -20.06 3.47
CA PRO A 59 -21.17 -18.95 2.57
C PRO A 59 -20.08 -18.01 3.11
N THR A 60 -18.95 -17.96 2.42
CA THR A 60 -17.99 -16.85 2.54
C THR A 60 -18.65 -15.57 2.03
N PRO A 61 -18.73 -14.47 2.83
CA PRO A 61 -19.19 -13.19 2.31
C PRO A 61 -18.15 -12.64 1.30
N PRO A 62 -18.57 -12.07 0.16
CA PRO A 62 -17.65 -11.70 -0.93
C PRO A 62 -16.68 -10.58 -0.51
N PRO A 63 -15.35 -10.79 -0.57
CA PRO A 63 -14.33 -9.83 -0.14
C PRO A 63 -13.89 -8.88 -1.27
N GLU A 64 -14.80 -8.54 -2.18
CA GLU A 64 -14.44 -7.96 -3.49
C GLU A 64 -14.36 -6.42 -3.45
N GLY A 65 -15.42 -5.70 -3.79
CA GLY A 65 -15.33 -4.26 -4.10
C GLY A 65 -14.81 -3.31 -3.00
N PHE A 66 -14.85 -3.66 -1.71
CA PHE A 66 -14.36 -2.74 -0.67
C PHE A 66 -12.83 -2.68 -0.60
N GLN A 67 -12.14 -3.83 -0.53
CA GLN A 67 -10.69 -3.85 -0.38
C GLN A 67 -9.99 -3.40 -1.68
N GLU A 68 -10.48 -3.89 -2.81
CA GLU A 68 -10.01 -3.48 -4.14
C GLU A 68 -10.09 -1.95 -4.34
N ALA A 69 -11.13 -1.30 -3.80
CA ALA A 69 -11.23 0.15 -3.84
C ALA A 69 -10.17 0.88 -3.00
N LEU A 70 -9.78 0.33 -1.85
CA LEU A 70 -8.72 0.92 -1.01
C LEU A 70 -7.36 0.80 -1.69
N ASP A 71 -7.07 -0.35 -2.30
CA ASP A 71 -5.80 -0.58 -2.99
C ASP A 71 -5.71 0.16 -4.33
N THR A 72 -6.84 0.27 -5.05
CA THR A 72 -6.94 1.10 -6.27
C THR A 72 -6.73 2.58 -5.96
N ALA A 73 -7.33 3.08 -4.88
CA ALA A 73 -7.12 4.44 -4.37
C ALA A 73 -5.68 4.68 -3.89
N MET A 74 -5.04 3.68 -3.28
CA MET A 74 -3.63 3.76 -2.90
C MET A 74 -2.75 3.92 -4.14
N GLY A 75 -3.01 3.13 -5.20
CA GLY A 75 -2.34 3.30 -6.49
C GLY A 75 -2.55 4.69 -7.12
N ALA A 76 -3.77 5.23 -7.05
CA ALA A 76 -4.07 6.58 -7.50
C ALA A 76 -3.26 7.65 -6.73
N ALA A 77 -3.18 7.50 -5.40
CA ALA A 77 -2.41 8.40 -4.53
C ALA A 77 -0.89 8.30 -4.77
N THR A 78 -0.33 7.10 -5.00
CA THR A 78 1.09 6.93 -5.32
C THR A 78 1.46 7.62 -6.64
N ILE A 79 0.68 7.40 -7.70
CA ILE A 79 0.95 8.02 -9.01
C ILE A 79 0.79 9.55 -8.91
N ALA A 80 -0.20 10.04 -8.15
CA ALA A 80 -0.40 11.47 -7.90
C ALA A 80 0.76 12.18 -7.17
N GLN A 81 1.68 11.44 -6.52
CA GLN A 81 2.88 12.01 -5.90
C GLN A 81 4.03 12.23 -6.90
N SER A 82 4.05 11.46 -7.99
CA SER A 82 5.11 11.52 -9.02
C SER A 82 4.63 12.03 -10.39
N ALA A 83 3.33 12.29 -10.56
CA ALA A 83 2.73 12.74 -11.81
C ALA A 83 3.27 14.12 -12.25
N GLN A 84 3.83 14.17 -13.47
CA GLN A 84 4.44 15.39 -14.05
C GLN A 84 3.81 15.79 -15.38
N SER A 85 3.28 14.82 -16.13
CA SER A 85 2.61 15.00 -17.41
C SER A 85 1.09 15.02 -17.25
N LYS A 86 0.40 15.50 -18.29
CA LYS A 86 -1.07 15.39 -18.38
C LYS A 86 -1.54 13.93 -18.27
N ASP A 87 -0.81 13.01 -18.89
CA ASP A 87 -1.21 11.60 -19.02
C ASP A 87 -1.02 10.83 -17.70
N ASP A 88 -0.04 11.21 -16.87
CA ASP A 88 0.05 10.72 -15.49
C ASP A 88 -1.21 11.11 -14.70
N TRP A 89 -1.67 12.36 -14.84
CA TRP A 89 -2.88 12.83 -14.16
C TRP A 89 -4.15 12.18 -14.70
N SER A 90 -4.21 11.83 -15.99
CA SER A 90 -5.28 10.99 -16.56
C SER A 90 -5.35 9.62 -15.87
N LEU A 91 -4.22 8.94 -15.69
CA LEU A 91 -4.16 7.64 -15.00
C LEU A 91 -4.55 7.75 -13.51
N VAL A 92 -4.20 8.86 -12.85
CA VAL A 92 -4.67 9.17 -11.48
C VAL A 92 -6.19 9.35 -11.44
N ILE A 93 -6.76 10.08 -12.41
CA ILE A 93 -8.21 10.31 -12.54
C ILE A 93 -8.96 8.98 -12.72
N GLU A 94 -8.52 8.12 -13.65
CA GLU A 94 -9.12 6.82 -13.90
C GLU A 94 -9.12 5.93 -12.66
N ARG A 95 -8.00 5.87 -11.92
CA ARG A 95 -7.91 5.09 -10.68
C ARG A 95 -8.80 5.65 -9.56
N TRP A 96 -8.92 6.96 -9.41
CA TRP A 96 -9.89 7.53 -8.46
C TRP A 96 -11.34 7.23 -8.86
N GLN A 97 -11.68 7.28 -10.16
CA GLN A 97 -13.01 6.89 -10.65
C GLN A 97 -13.31 5.42 -10.37
N SER A 98 -12.37 4.51 -10.67
CA SER A 98 -12.49 3.08 -10.38
C SER A 98 -12.69 2.80 -8.90
N ALA A 99 -11.85 3.40 -8.02
CA ALA A 99 -12.01 3.28 -6.58
C ALA A 99 -13.39 3.77 -6.08
N ILE A 100 -13.91 4.87 -6.62
CA ILE A 100 -15.26 5.37 -6.30
C ILE A 100 -16.34 4.39 -6.80
N ALA A 101 -16.19 3.78 -7.97
CA ALA A 101 -17.13 2.80 -8.52
C ALA A 101 -17.19 1.53 -7.66
N LEU A 102 -16.02 1.00 -7.30
CA LEU A 102 -15.86 -0.17 -6.41
C LEU A 102 -16.50 0.08 -5.02
N LEU A 103 -16.30 1.26 -4.42
CA LEU A 103 -16.98 1.63 -3.17
C LEU A 103 -18.50 1.75 -3.32
N LYS A 104 -19.01 2.28 -4.45
CA LYS A 104 -20.45 2.38 -4.73
C LYS A 104 -21.11 1.01 -4.89
N ALA A 105 -20.37 0.01 -5.38
CA ALA A 105 -20.85 -1.36 -5.55
C ALA A 105 -21.02 -2.13 -4.21
N VAL A 106 -20.42 -1.66 -3.11
CA VAL A 106 -20.50 -2.34 -1.80
C VAL A 106 -21.96 -2.39 -1.30
N PRO A 107 -22.58 -3.58 -1.15
CA PRO A 107 -24.01 -3.69 -0.81
C PRO A 107 -24.38 -3.07 0.54
N LYS A 108 -25.62 -2.61 0.69
CA LYS A 108 -26.14 -2.03 1.96
C LYS A 108 -26.10 -3.00 3.15
N SER A 109 -26.08 -4.31 2.88
CA SER A 109 -25.93 -5.39 3.87
C SER A 109 -24.48 -5.67 4.28
N SER A 110 -23.49 -5.09 3.59
CA SER A 110 -22.08 -5.25 3.94
C SER A 110 -21.74 -4.44 5.20
N PRO A 111 -20.97 -4.99 6.16
CA PRO A 111 -20.47 -4.22 7.31
C PRO A 111 -19.61 -3.02 6.89
N ASN A 112 -19.04 -3.04 5.68
CA ASN A 112 -18.23 -1.96 5.15
C ASN A 112 -19.04 -0.81 4.52
N HIS A 113 -20.36 -0.95 4.31
CA HIS A 113 -21.13 0.02 3.52
C HIS A 113 -21.03 1.47 4.03
N THR A 114 -21.19 1.67 5.35
CA THR A 114 -21.06 3.00 5.98
C THR A 114 -19.65 3.58 5.81
N THR A 115 -18.63 2.73 5.79
CA THR A 115 -17.23 3.13 5.52
C THR A 115 -17.03 3.50 4.05
N SER A 116 -17.63 2.75 3.12
CA SER A 116 -17.64 3.08 1.69
C SER A 116 -18.25 4.45 1.41
N GLN A 117 -19.41 4.75 2.00
CA GLN A 117 -20.05 6.06 1.81
C GLN A 117 -19.18 7.22 2.31
N LYS A 118 -18.47 7.04 3.44
CA LYS A 118 -17.50 8.03 3.93
C LYS A 118 -16.30 8.19 2.99
N LYS A 119 -15.72 7.08 2.50
CA LYS A 119 -14.56 7.12 1.60
C LYS A 119 -14.88 7.65 0.19
N ILE A 120 -16.10 7.46 -0.33
CA ILE A 120 -16.53 8.07 -1.60
C ILE A 120 -16.37 9.60 -1.55
N ALA A 121 -16.79 10.26 -0.47
CA ALA A 121 -16.68 11.72 -0.34
C ALA A 121 -15.23 12.22 -0.24
N GLU A 122 -14.32 11.40 0.29
CA GLU A 122 -12.87 11.65 0.29
C GLU A 122 -12.30 11.53 -1.12
N TYR A 123 -12.60 10.42 -1.80
CA TYR A 123 -12.06 10.11 -3.12
C TYR A 123 -12.59 11.07 -4.20
N GLN A 124 -13.82 11.58 -4.05
CA GLN A 124 -14.36 12.64 -4.91
C GLN A 124 -13.54 13.94 -4.84
N ARG A 125 -12.98 14.30 -3.68
CA ARG A 125 -12.09 15.48 -3.57
C ARG A 125 -10.74 15.22 -4.23
N ASN A 126 -10.18 14.02 -4.06
CA ASN A 126 -8.93 13.62 -4.69
C ASN A 126 -9.04 13.55 -6.22
N LEU A 127 -10.18 13.05 -6.73
CA LEU A 127 -10.55 13.07 -8.14
C LEU A 127 -10.63 14.51 -8.69
N ALA A 128 -11.32 15.42 -7.98
CA ALA A 128 -11.43 16.82 -8.39
C ALA A 128 -10.07 17.54 -8.40
N TYR A 129 -9.18 17.22 -7.46
CA TYR A 129 -7.79 17.71 -7.47
C TYR A 129 -7.01 17.19 -8.69
N ALA A 130 -7.10 15.90 -8.99
CA ALA A 130 -6.44 15.32 -10.16
C ALA A 130 -6.98 15.92 -11.48
N GLN A 131 -8.30 16.13 -11.59
CA GLN A 131 -8.96 16.84 -12.70
C GLN A 131 -8.57 18.33 -12.82
N GLN A 132 -8.00 18.94 -11.79
CA GLN A 132 -7.44 20.30 -11.87
C GLN A 132 -5.99 20.28 -12.36
N GLN A 133 -5.17 19.33 -11.90
CA GLN A 133 -3.80 19.14 -12.38
C GLN A 133 -3.75 18.63 -13.83
N GLU A 134 -4.69 17.79 -14.26
CA GLU A 134 -4.82 17.33 -15.66
C GLU A 134 -5.13 18.48 -16.64
N LYS A 135 -5.68 19.59 -16.15
CA LYS A 135 -5.93 20.81 -16.93
C LYS A 135 -4.76 21.80 -16.88
N ASN A 136 -4.11 21.92 -15.72
CA ASN A 136 -3.00 22.83 -15.47
C ASN A 136 -1.87 22.07 -14.76
N PRO A 137 -1.12 21.20 -15.46
CA PRO A 137 -0.11 20.35 -14.82
C PRO A 137 1.00 21.23 -14.24
N SER A 138 1.02 21.31 -12.91
CA SER A 138 2.00 22.09 -12.17
C SER A 138 3.41 21.52 -12.43
N LYS A 139 4.30 22.30 -13.05
CA LYS A 139 5.69 21.88 -13.25
C LYS A 139 6.31 21.50 -11.89
N PRO A 140 6.92 20.31 -11.74
CA PRO A 140 7.30 19.78 -10.44
C PRO A 140 8.25 20.71 -9.68
N THR A 141 7.87 21.05 -8.44
CA THR A 141 8.65 21.91 -7.53
C THR A 141 9.85 21.14 -6.97
N GLY A 142 10.88 20.97 -7.80
CA GLY A 142 12.23 20.56 -7.40
C GLY A 142 12.31 19.20 -6.67
N ALA A 143 12.37 18.11 -7.44
CA ALA A 143 13.04 16.92 -6.92
C ALA A 143 14.48 17.28 -6.55
N ALA A 144 14.88 17.04 -5.31
CA ALA A 144 16.27 17.24 -4.89
C ALA A 144 17.17 16.30 -5.69
N SER A 145 18.12 16.85 -6.43
CA SER A 145 19.00 16.09 -7.32
C SER A 145 20.00 15.25 -6.52
N SER A 146 19.72 13.96 -6.37
CA SER A 146 20.73 13.00 -5.91
C SER A 146 21.91 12.97 -6.90
N PRO A 147 23.16 13.13 -6.44
CA PRO A 147 24.33 12.94 -7.29
C PRO A 147 24.49 11.46 -7.69
N PRO A 148 25.19 11.15 -8.80
CA PRO A 148 25.42 9.77 -9.21
C PRO A 148 26.28 9.04 -8.18
N VAL A 149 25.73 7.95 -7.61
CA VAL A 149 26.50 7.06 -6.73
C VAL A 149 27.50 6.27 -7.58
N VAL A 150 28.78 6.64 -7.49
CA VAL A 150 29.87 5.87 -8.11
C VAL A 150 29.96 4.51 -7.43
N ALA A 151 29.74 3.44 -8.18
CA ALA A 151 29.74 2.07 -7.66
C ALA A 151 31.18 1.58 -7.36
N VAL A 152 31.71 1.97 -6.20
CA VAL A 152 32.97 1.43 -5.67
C VAL A 152 32.70 0.07 -5.06
N VAL A 153 32.95 -1.00 -5.83
CA VAL A 153 32.84 -2.39 -5.38
C VAL A 153 34.14 -2.82 -4.68
N PRO A 154 34.13 -3.14 -3.38
CA PRO A 154 35.29 -3.76 -2.72
C PRO A 154 35.34 -5.24 -3.10
N SER A 155 36.23 -5.60 -4.03
CA SER A 155 36.52 -7.01 -4.30
C SER A 155 37.29 -7.62 -3.12
N GLN A 156 36.74 -8.66 -2.50
CA GLN A 156 37.48 -9.53 -1.60
C GLN A 156 37.37 -10.98 -2.07
N ALA A 157 38.40 -11.43 -2.79
CA ALA A 157 38.65 -12.85 -3.02
C ALA A 157 39.10 -13.49 -1.70
N ASN A 158 38.44 -14.58 -1.29
CA ASN A 158 38.72 -15.28 -0.03
C ASN A 158 39.33 -16.66 -0.33
N PRO A 159 40.66 -16.85 -0.20
CA PRO A 159 41.29 -18.14 -0.45
C PRO A 159 41.14 -19.09 0.76
N SER A 160 40.40 -20.18 0.58
CA SER A 160 40.24 -21.23 1.60
C SER A 160 41.59 -21.89 1.96
N PRO A 161 41.89 -22.12 3.26
CA PRO A 161 43.01 -22.96 3.65
C PRO A 161 42.72 -24.45 3.37
N PRO A 162 43.74 -25.29 3.12
CA PRO A 162 43.55 -26.71 2.85
C PRO A 162 43.23 -27.51 4.11
N VAL A 163 42.34 -28.49 4.00
CA VAL A 163 42.14 -29.52 5.02
C VAL A 163 43.23 -30.60 4.93
N THR A 164 44.00 -30.78 6.00
CA THR A 164 44.89 -31.94 6.21
C THR A 164 44.57 -32.63 7.54
N ALA A 165 44.90 -33.92 7.62
CA ALA A 165 44.18 -34.85 8.47
C ALA A 165 44.75 -35.05 9.89
N ALA A 166 43.82 -35.46 10.76
CA ALA A 166 43.97 -35.96 12.12
C ALA A 166 45.32 -36.57 12.56
N LEU A 167 45.70 -36.25 13.80
CA LEU A 167 46.44 -37.17 14.68
C LEU A 167 45.67 -37.40 16.00
N LYS A 168 45.86 -38.59 16.58
CA LYS A 168 45.10 -39.09 17.74
C LYS A 168 45.75 -38.67 19.06
N GLN A 169 44.94 -38.41 20.09
CA GLN A 169 45.33 -38.55 21.50
C GLN A 169 44.12 -39.00 22.35
N THR A 170 44.37 -39.56 23.53
CA THR A 170 43.43 -40.47 24.23
C THR A 170 43.30 -40.19 25.72
N ARG A 171 42.05 -40.31 26.23
CA ARG A 171 41.64 -40.29 27.66
C ARG A 171 41.81 -38.92 28.36
N PRO A 172 41.15 -38.70 29.53
CA PRO A 172 40.15 -39.55 30.20
C PRO A 172 38.71 -39.00 30.11
N ALA A 173 37.74 -39.87 30.40
CA ALA A 173 36.35 -39.47 30.60
C ALA A 173 36.22 -38.74 31.95
N THR A 174 36.43 -37.43 31.95
CA THR A 174 36.03 -36.56 33.07
C THR A 174 34.56 -36.20 32.87
N LEU A 175 33.74 -36.40 33.89
CA LEU A 175 32.36 -35.88 33.92
C LEU A 175 32.39 -34.36 34.08
N VAL A 176 32.73 -33.65 33.00
CA VAL A 176 32.41 -32.23 32.87
C VAL A 176 30.90 -32.15 32.85
N THR A 177 30.33 -31.86 34.02
CA THR A 177 28.90 -31.62 34.19
C THR A 177 28.51 -30.56 33.16
N ALA A 178 27.72 -30.96 32.16
CA ALA A 178 27.30 -30.08 31.09
C ALA A 178 26.46 -28.96 31.73
N SER A 179 27.12 -27.85 32.03
CA SER A 179 26.48 -26.63 32.51
C SER A 179 25.56 -26.19 31.40
N ARG A 180 24.28 -26.56 31.52
CA ARG A 180 23.20 -26.19 30.62
C ARG A 180 23.17 -24.67 30.63
N GLN A 181 23.89 -24.06 29.69
CA GLN A 181 23.74 -22.65 29.37
C GLN A 181 22.29 -22.48 28.98
N THR A 182 21.50 -21.94 29.91
CA THR A 182 20.12 -21.56 29.71
C THR A 182 20.16 -20.38 28.76
N ARG A 183 20.21 -20.68 27.45
CA ARG A 183 20.09 -19.73 26.35
C ARG A 183 18.94 -18.80 26.73
N PRO A 184 19.20 -17.51 27.02
CA PRO A 184 18.13 -16.58 27.37
C PRO A 184 17.09 -16.65 26.26
N SER A 185 15.80 -16.74 26.62
CA SER A 185 14.71 -16.93 25.65
C SER A 185 14.89 -15.93 24.52
N ALA A 186 15.15 -16.46 23.32
CA ALA A 186 15.71 -15.66 22.24
C ALA A 186 14.69 -14.61 21.78
N VAL A 187 14.86 -13.39 22.28
CA VAL A 187 14.14 -12.20 21.83
C VAL A 187 14.39 -12.08 20.33
N SER A 188 13.33 -12.06 19.53
CA SER A 188 13.46 -12.02 18.08
C SER A 188 14.07 -10.68 17.62
N PRO A 189 14.71 -10.61 16.43
CA PRO A 189 15.33 -9.38 15.93
C PRO A 189 14.36 -8.19 15.88
N GLU A 190 13.09 -8.45 15.57
CA GLU A 190 12.02 -7.46 15.49
C GLU A 190 11.68 -6.91 16.88
N VAL A 191 11.56 -7.78 17.89
CA VAL A 191 11.30 -7.37 19.29
C VAL A 191 12.50 -6.63 19.86
N ALA A 192 13.73 -7.05 19.54
CA ALA A 192 14.95 -6.39 19.97
C ALA A 192 15.08 -4.97 19.36
N LEU A 193 14.82 -4.83 18.06
CA LEU A 193 14.74 -3.53 17.38
C LEU A 193 13.62 -2.66 17.97
N ALA A 194 12.43 -3.21 18.21
CA ALA A 194 11.31 -2.45 18.75
C ALA A 194 11.56 -1.96 20.19
N LEU A 195 12.24 -2.76 21.01
CA LEU A 195 12.71 -2.34 22.34
C LEU A 195 13.80 -1.26 22.25
N HIS A 196 14.70 -1.32 21.26
CA HIS A 196 15.68 -0.26 21.02
C HIS A 196 15.02 1.05 20.56
N LEU A 197 14.10 1.00 19.60
CA LEU A 197 13.31 2.15 19.14
C LEU A 197 12.54 2.79 20.31
N LYS A 198 11.89 1.98 21.15
CA LYS A 198 11.22 2.44 22.38
C LYS A 198 12.18 3.15 23.33
N LYS A 199 13.37 2.57 23.55
CA LYS A 199 14.43 3.14 24.41
C LYS A 199 15.01 4.44 23.84
N ALA A 200 15.11 4.56 22.52
CA ALA A 200 15.52 5.78 21.81
C ALA A 200 14.43 6.87 21.77
N GLY A 201 13.26 6.64 22.39
CA GLY A 201 12.14 7.59 22.38
C GLY A 201 11.46 7.74 21.01
N ALA A 202 11.71 6.79 20.10
CA ALA A 202 11.15 6.81 18.75
C ALA A 202 9.64 6.58 18.78
N LYS A 203 8.92 7.25 17.88
CA LYS A 203 7.45 7.26 17.80
C LYS A 203 6.99 7.02 16.38
N MET A 204 5.91 6.25 16.23
CA MET A 204 5.21 6.08 14.96
C MET A 204 3.87 6.81 15.04
N TYR A 205 3.71 7.89 14.29
CA TYR A 205 2.44 8.60 14.14
C TYR A 205 1.66 8.01 12.96
N GLY A 206 0.39 7.69 13.16
CA GLY A 206 -0.46 7.16 12.09
C GLY A 206 -1.93 7.07 12.49
N ALA A 207 -2.76 6.47 11.65
CA ALA A 207 -4.18 6.25 11.93
C ALA A 207 -4.56 4.76 11.86
N TYR A 208 -5.58 4.33 12.61
CA TYR A 208 -6.03 2.92 12.60
C TYR A 208 -6.53 2.45 11.23
N TRP A 209 -7.04 3.36 10.39
CA TRP A 209 -7.56 3.08 9.05
C TRP A 209 -6.51 3.20 7.93
N CYS A 210 -5.29 3.62 8.24
CA CYS A 210 -4.22 3.91 7.27
C CYS A 210 -3.54 2.61 6.78
N PRO A 211 -3.67 2.20 5.49
CA PRO A 211 -3.15 0.91 5.02
C PRO A 211 -1.62 0.79 5.09
N ALA A 212 -0.89 1.88 4.81
CA ALA A 212 0.56 1.92 4.97
C ALA A 212 0.99 1.77 6.44
N CYS A 213 0.18 2.28 7.37
CA CYS A 213 0.39 2.10 8.81
C CYS A 213 0.13 0.65 9.23
N THR A 214 -0.83 -0.04 8.59
CA THR A 214 -1.05 -1.48 8.79
C THR A 214 0.11 -2.32 8.26
N ARG A 215 0.65 -2.02 7.06
CA ARG A 215 1.85 -2.70 6.55
C ARG A 215 3.07 -2.51 7.46
N GLN A 216 3.35 -1.27 7.89
CA GLN A 216 4.43 -1.00 8.84
C GLN A 216 4.29 -1.79 10.16
N LYS A 217 3.06 -1.98 10.66
CA LYS A 217 2.78 -2.83 11.83
C LYS A 217 3.01 -4.32 11.56
N GLN A 218 2.68 -4.79 10.35
CA GLN A 218 2.87 -6.18 9.92
C GLN A 218 4.37 -6.55 9.79
N GLU A 219 5.22 -5.62 9.36
CA GLU A 219 6.68 -5.85 9.28
C GLU A 219 7.31 -6.16 10.64
N PHE A 220 6.86 -5.49 11.72
CA PHE A 220 7.29 -5.81 13.09
C PHE A 220 6.63 -7.10 13.63
N GLY A 221 5.40 -7.40 13.20
CA GLY A 221 4.54 -8.40 13.85
C GLY A 221 4.02 -7.94 15.22
N GLU A 222 3.08 -8.69 15.79
CA GLU A 222 2.30 -8.25 16.94
C GLU A 222 3.15 -8.03 18.21
N GLU A 223 4.04 -8.96 18.56
CA GLU A 223 4.83 -8.90 19.79
C GLU A 223 5.89 -7.80 19.81
N ALA A 224 6.51 -7.50 18.65
CA ALA A 224 7.42 -6.39 18.54
C ALA A 224 6.67 -5.06 18.49
N PHE A 225 5.56 -4.98 17.74
CA PHE A 225 4.81 -3.72 17.64
C PHE A 225 4.17 -3.31 18.97
N LYS A 226 3.85 -4.25 19.87
CA LYS A 226 3.47 -3.97 21.28
C LYS A 226 4.52 -3.16 22.06
N GLN A 227 5.78 -3.09 21.60
CA GLN A 227 6.84 -2.27 22.20
C GLN A 227 6.96 -0.88 21.58
N ILE A 228 6.49 -0.66 20.35
CA ILE A 228 6.62 0.61 19.63
C ILE A 228 5.72 1.70 20.26
N THR A 229 6.25 2.92 20.39
CA THR A 229 5.47 4.10 20.80
C THR A 229 4.57 4.56 19.65
N TYR A 230 3.45 3.87 19.44
CA TYR A 230 2.46 4.25 18.44
C TYR A 230 1.55 5.38 18.93
N ILE A 231 1.45 6.45 18.14
CA ILE A 231 0.56 7.58 18.38
C ILE A 231 -0.57 7.52 17.35
N GLU A 232 -1.77 7.18 17.82
CA GLU A 232 -3.00 7.17 17.04
C GLU A 232 -3.50 8.61 16.83
N CYS A 233 -3.52 9.06 15.58
CA CYS A 233 -3.82 10.44 15.22
C CYS A 233 -5.29 10.70 14.83
N ASP A 234 -6.10 9.67 14.62
CA ASP A 234 -7.53 9.84 14.36
C ASP A 234 -8.34 9.79 15.68
N PRO A 235 -9.19 10.79 15.98
CA PRO A 235 -9.97 10.82 17.23
C PRO A 235 -10.97 9.66 17.40
N ALA A 236 -11.30 8.92 16.34
CA ALA A 236 -12.12 7.71 16.42
C ALA A 236 -11.31 6.43 16.69
N GLY A 237 -9.97 6.52 16.73
CA GLY A 237 -9.09 5.41 17.05
C GLY A 237 -9.03 5.07 18.54
N LYS A 238 -8.56 3.86 18.87
CA LYS A 238 -8.36 3.44 20.28
C LYS A 238 -7.16 4.19 20.87
N ASN A 239 -7.34 4.76 22.06
CA ASN A 239 -6.33 5.56 22.77
C ASN A 239 -5.79 6.73 21.93
N ALA A 240 -6.65 7.35 21.11
CA ALA A 240 -6.30 8.44 20.22
C ALA A 240 -5.66 9.65 20.92
N ARG A 241 -4.61 10.21 20.30
CA ARG A 241 -3.84 11.39 20.74
C ARG A 241 -3.65 12.41 19.60
N PRO A 242 -4.74 12.94 19.02
CA PRO A 242 -4.69 13.96 17.96
C PRO A 242 -4.13 15.31 18.44
N ASP A 243 -4.01 15.52 19.76
CA ASP A 243 -3.21 16.59 20.37
C ASP A 243 -1.74 16.49 19.99
N LEU A 244 -1.11 15.33 20.23
CA LEU A 244 0.31 15.09 19.96
C LEU A 244 0.61 15.18 18.47
N CYS A 245 -0.26 14.64 17.61
CA CYS A 245 -0.05 14.69 16.16
C CYS A 245 -0.15 16.10 15.57
N ARG A 246 -0.95 17.00 16.16
CA ARG A 246 -0.97 18.42 15.78
C ARG A 246 0.26 19.16 16.29
N GLN A 247 0.68 18.89 17.53
CA GLN A 247 1.89 19.48 18.11
C GLN A 247 3.17 19.09 17.35
N ALA A 248 3.27 17.83 16.90
CA ALA A 248 4.35 17.33 16.04
C ALA A 248 4.16 17.65 14.54
N ASN A 249 3.18 18.51 14.18
CA ASN A 249 2.91 18.93 12.79
C ASN A 249 2.83 17.74 11.82
N ILE A 250 2.05 16.69 12.14
CA ILE A 250 1.98 15.47 11.34
C ILE A 250 1.07 15.69 10.13
N GLN A 251 1.66 15.69 8.93
CA GLN A 251 0.99 15.99 7.66
C GLN A 251 0.63 14.74 6.83
N ALA A 252 1.24 13.60 7.13
CA ALA A 252 1.05 12.33 6.42
C ALA A 252 1.21 11.13 7.35
N PHE A 253 0.56 10.01 7.01
CA PHE A 253 0.61 8.77 7.78
C PHE A 253 1.12 7.60 6.92
N PRO A 254 2.00 6.73 7.46
CA PRO A 254 2.74 6.93 8.71
C PRO A 254 3.76 8.08 8.64
N THR A 255 4.17 8.58 9.79
CA THR A 255 5.38 9.41 10.00
C THR A 255 6.13 8.82 11.18
N TRP A 256 7.44 8.64 11.06
CA TRP A 256 8.28 8.29 12.20
C TRP A 256 8.94 9.53 12.79
N GLU A 257 9.13 9.54 14.10
CA GLU A 257 10.04 10.42 14.81
C GLU A 257 11.12 9.56 15.44
N VAL A 258 12.39 9.79 15.09
CA VAL A 258 13.55 9.05 15.62
C VAL A 258 14.60 10.08 15.98
N ASN A 259 15.17 10.00 17.19
CA ASN A 259 16.16 10.97 17.70
C ASN A 259 15.70 12.45 17.60
N GLY A 260 14.38 12.70 17.67
CA GLY A 260 13.76 14.02 17.53
C GLY A 260 13.56 14.52 16.08
N GLN A 261 14.09 13.81 15.07
CA GLN A 261 13.87 14.13 13.66
C GLN A 261 12.61 13.42 13.14
N LEU A 262 11.81 14.13 12.33
CA LEU A 262 10.61 13.60 11.68
C LEU A 262 10.93 13.10 10.26
N TYR A 263 10.59 11.85 9.99
CA TYR A 263 10.86 11.13 8.74
C TYR A 263 9.57 10.84 7.97
N ARG A 264 9.52 11.28 6.70
CA ARG A 264 8.31 11.30 5.86
C ARG A 264 8.64 10.96 4.39
N PRO A 265 7.77 10.23 3.68
CA PRO A 265 6.67 9.41 4.20
C PRO A 265 7.23 8.26 5.06
N GLY A 266 6.61 8.00 6.21
CA GLY A 266 7.18 7.14 7.26
C GLY A 266 6.98 5.63 7.07
N GLY A 267 7.02 5.12 5.85
CA GLY A 267 6.96 3.68 5.57
C GLY A 267 8.36 3.15 5.33
N TYR A 268 9.00 2.62 6.37
CA TYR A 268 10.40 2.20 6.36
C TYR A 268 10.54 0.74 6.79
N SER A 269 11.39 -0.01 6.10
CA SER A 269 11.74 -1.37 6.51
C SER A 269 12.38 -1.40 7.91
N LEU A 270 12.35 -2.56 8.55
CA LEU A 270 13.05 -2.79 9.82
C LEU A 270 14.54 -2.42 9.76
N GLN A 271 15.20 -2.64 8.61
CA GLN A 271 16.62 -2.31 8.42
C GLN A 271 16.85 -0.80 8.31
N GLU A 272 15.95 -0.06 7.65
CA GLU A 272 16.00 1.40 7.63
C GLU A 272 15.73 1.98 9.02
N LEU A 273 14.74 1.47 9.75
CA LEU A 273 14.46 1.89 11.14
C LEU A 273 15.62 1.55 12.10
N ALA A 274 16.33 0.45 11.86
CA ALA A 274 17.57 0.13 12.56
C ALA A 274 18.66 1.19 12.26
N ALA A 275 18.89 1.52 10.98
CA ALA A 275 19.87 2.54 10.60
C ALA A 275 19.53 3.94 11.17
N LEU A 276 18.28 4.39 11.05
CA LEU A 276 17.80 5.67 11.59
C LEU A 276 17.94 5.77 13.12
N SER A 277 17.81 4.65 13.83
CA SER A 277 18.01 4.57 15.29
C SER A 277 19.42 4.17 15.72
N SER A 278 20.37 4.04 14.77
CA SER A 278 21.74 3.56 15.02
C SER A 278 21.82 2.20 15.72
N TYR A 279 20.84 1.32 15.47
CA TYR A 279 20.80 -0.05 15.96
C TYR A 279 21.64 -0.97 15.08
N GLN A 280 22.55 -1.74 15.71
CA GLN A 280 23.47 -2.65 15.03
C GLN A 280 23.06 -4.13 15.12
N GLY A 281 21.98 -4.46 15.85
CA GLY A 281 21.60 -5.84 16.18
C GLY A 281 20.75 -6.54 15.12
N VAL A 282 21.21 -6.57 13.87
CA VAL A 282 20.58 -7.29 12.74
C VAL A 282 21.60 -8.10 11.93
N GLN A 283 21.92 -9.31 12.43
CA GLN A 283 22.47 -10.46 11.70
C GLN A 283 21.82 -11.74 12.24
#